data_AF-A0A2N1PL62-F1
#
_entry.id   AF-A0A2N1PL62-F1
#
_cell.length_a   1.000
_cell.length_b   1.000
_cell.length_c   1.000
_cell.angle_alpha   90.00
_cell.angle_beta   90.00
_cell.angle_gamma   90.00
#
_symmetry.space_group_name_H-M   'P 1'
#
loop_
_entity.id
_entity.type
_entity.pdbx_description
1 polymer ?
#
loop_
_entity_poly.entity_id
_entity_poly.type
_entity_poly.pdbx_seq_one_letter_code
_entity_poly.pdbx_strand_id
1 'polypeptide(L)'
;MNALLKSKTLINQLSGKQLGSVIFVQDYLRLCFDGPQLIAYAWPKVNVVGRYFEIENPGYRDALCSFIGKIVSRFYQDDNQIVIFFDDHGKIEFSLHNETGPESLMFQSANKLEWNVW
;
A
#
# COMPACT_ATOMS: atom_id res chain seq x y z
N MET A 1 6.45 -29.46 -13.19
CA MET A 1 6.43 -28.63 -11.96
C MET A 1 7.70 -27.81 -11.90
N ASN A 2 7.62 -26.50 -12.15
CA ASN A 2 8.48 -25.47 -11.55
C ASN A 2 7.88 -24.10 -11.88
N ALA A 3 6.74 -23.82 -11.25
CA ALA A 3 6.31 -22.46 -11.02
C ALA A 3 7.20 -21.91 -9.91
N LEU A 4 8.21 -21.09 -10.22
CA LEU A 4 8.95 -20.26 -9.25
C LEU A 4 9.96 -19.34 -9.97
N LEU A 5 9.48 -18.59 -10.96
CA LEU A 5 9.99 -17.25 -11.20
C LEU A 5 8.85 -16.31 -10.85
N LYS A 6 8.58 -16.15 -9.54
CA LYS A 6 7.83 -14.98 -9.09
C LYS A 6 8.66 -13.79 -9.54
N SER A 7 8.20 -13.12 -10.59
CA SER A 7 8.63 -11.79 -10.98
C SER A 7 8.87 -11.02 -9.68
N LYS A 8 10.12 -10.58 -9.46
CA LYS A 8 10.48 -9.78 -8.31
C LYS A 8 9.83 -8.41 -8.53
N THR A 9 8.53 -8.30 -8.24
CA THR A 9 7.79 -7.05 -8.42
C THR A 9 8.46 -5.98 -7.57
N LEU A 10 8.65 -4.78 -8.14
CA LEU A 10 9.36 -3.64 -7.52
C LEU A 10 8.85 -3.35 -6.11
N ILE A 11 7.57 -3.56 -5.88
CA ILE A 11 6.89 -3.37 -4.59
C ILE A 11 7.38 -4.31 -3.47
N ASN A 12 8.05 -5.43 -3.78
CA ASN A 12 8.71 -6.27 -2.77
C ASN A 12 9.79 -5.50 -1.99
N GLN A 13 10.31 -4.38 -2.55
CA GLN A 13 11.23 -3.47 -1.87
C GLN A 13 10.62 -2.85 -0.59
N LEU A 14 9.30 -2.91 -0.41
CA LEU A 14 8.63 -2.46 0.81
C LEU A 14 8.85 -3.40 2.00
N SER A 15 9.12 -4.68 1.79
CA SER A 15 9.31 -5.64 2.89
C SER A 15 10.46 -5.21 3.80
N GLY A 16 10.20 -5.14 5.11
CA GLY A 16 11.15 -4.67 6.12
C GLY A 16 11.31 -3.15 6.18
N LYS A 17 10.57 -2.37 5.38
CA LYS A 17 10.55 -0.90 5.49
C LYS A 17 9.51 -0.44 6.49
N GLN A 18 9.82 0.64 7.19
CA GLN A 18 8.90 1.32 8.10
C GLN A 18 8.01 2.29 7.32
N LEU A 19 6.72 2.38 7.64
CA LEU A 19 5.89 3.49 7.16
C LEU A 19 6.23 4.75 7.98
N GLY A 20 6.91 5.72 7.34
CA GLY A 20 7.35 6.95 7.98
C GLY A 20 6.29 8.06 7.96
N SER A 21 5.48 8.15 6.91
CA SER A 21 4.43 9.17 6.82
C SER A 21 3.24 8.74 5.97
N VAL A 22 2.07 9.25 6.35
CA VAL A 22 0.82 9.20 5.59
C VAL A 22 0.47 10.63 5.18
N ILE A 23 0.40 10.89 3.87
CA ILE A 23 0.15 12.23 3.32
C ILE A 23 -1.15 12.19 2.54
N PHE A 24 -2.12 12.98 2.99
CA PHE A 24 -3.39 13.13 2.32
C PHE A 24 -3.34 14.35 1.40
N VAL A 25 -3.52 14.13 0.11
CA VAL A 25 -3.72 15.18 -0.89
C VAL A 25 -5.16 15.07 -1.38
N GLN A 26 -5.71 16.17 -1.90
CA GLN A 26 -7.13 16.32 -2.23
C GLN A 26 -7.76 15.07 -2.85
N ASP A 27 -7.10 14.48 -3.85
CA ASP A 27 -7.57 13.39 -4.69
C ASP A 27 -6.66 12.14 -4.64
N TYR A 28 -5.62 12.13 -3.81
CA TYR A 28 -4.76 10.95 -3.66
C TYR A 28 -4.14 10.80 -2.27
N LEU A 29 -3.80 9.56 -1.94
CA LEU A 29 -3.06 9.18 -0.75
C LEU A 29 -1.60 8.89 -1.10
N ARG A 30 -0.66 9.38 -0.29
CA ARG A 30 0.74 8.98 -0.40
C ARG A 30 1.22 8.33 0.90
N LEU A 31 1.81 7.15 0.77
CA LEU A 31 2.47 6.40 1.85
C LEU A 31 3.98 6.38 1.60
N CYS A 32 4.76 6.87 2.57
CA CYS A 32 6.22 6.95 2.44
C CYS A 32 6.92 5.96 3.36
N PHE A 33 7.78 5.11 2.80
CA PHE A 33 8.43 4.00 3.50
C PHE A 33 9.94 4.21 3.70
N ASP A 34 10.34 5.40 4.18
CA ASP A 34 11.75 5.81 4.34
C ASP A 34 12.60 5.55 3.08
N GLY A 35 12.11 6.09 1.96
CA GLY A 35 12.69 5.93 0.63
C GLY A 35 11.59 5.70 -0.40
N PRO A 36 11.18 4.44 -0.65
CA PRO A 36 10.11 4.14 -1.59
C PRO A 36 8.77 4.77 -1.19
N GLN A 37 7.91 5.00 -2.17
CA GLN A 37 6.60 5.62 -1.97
C GLN A 37 5.52 4.85 -2.71
N LEU A 38 4.33 4.79 -2.11
CA LEU A 38 3.10 4.42 -2.80
C LEU A 38 2.20 5.64 -2.92
N ILE A 39 1.68 5.87 -4.11
CA ILE A 39 0.74 6.94 -4.43
C ILE A 39 -0.53 6.28 -4.95
N ALA A 40 -1.60 6.36 -4.18
CA ALA A 40 -2.87 5.71 -4.46
C ALA A 40 -3.92 6.76 -4.85
N TYR A 41 -4.49 6.59 -6.04
CA TYR A 41 -5.59 7.41 -6.54
C TYR A 41 -6.96 6.80 -6.19
N ALA A 42 -6.98 5.50 -5.88
CA ALA A 42 -8.07 4.85 -5.17
C ALA A 42 -7.78 4.79 -3.66
N TRP A 43 -8.76 5.14 -2.83
CA TRP A 43 -8.63 5.05 -1.38
C TRP A 43 -8.55 3.59 -0.92
N PRO A 44 -7.50 3.17 -0.19
CA PRO A 44 -7.39 1.79 0.26
C PRO A 44 -8.41 1.47 1.36
N LYS A 45 -8.76 0.19 1.50
CA LYS A 45 -9.38 -0.34 2.72
C LYS A 45 -8.32 -0.59 3.77
N VAL A 46 -8.64 -0.34 5.02
CA VAL A 46 -7.68 -0.39 6.12
C VAL A 46 -8.22 -1.33 7.19
N ASN A 47 -7.42 -2.32 7.56
CA ASN A 47 -7.74 -3.22 8.66
C ASN A 47 -6.77 -2.98 9.82
N VAL A 48 -7.28 -2.60 10.99
CA VAL A 48 -6.50 -2.48 12.22
C VAL A 48 -7.05 -3.46 13.23
N VAL A 49 -6.24 -4.46 13.60
CA VAL A 49 -6.58 -5.50 14.59
C VAL A 49 -7.97 -6.11 14.32
N GLY A 50 -8.25 -6.46 13.06
CA GLY A 50 -9.51 -7.09 12.65
C GLY A 50 -10.66 -6.13 12.33
N ARG A 51 -10.55 -4.83 12.65
CA ARG A 51 -11.57 -3.83 12.31
C ARG A 51 -11.27 -3.16 10.97
N TYR A 52 -12.25 -3.14 10.07
CA TYR A 52 -12.14 -2.52 8.76
C TYR A 52 -12.63 -1.08 8.74
N PHE A 53 -11.94 -0.24 7.96
CA PHE A 53 -12.27 1.15 7.70
C PHE A 53 -12.13 1.44 6.20
N GLU A 54 -13.13 2.12 5.66
CA GLU A 54 -13.16 2.71 4.32
C GLU A 54 -13.22 4.23 4.43
N ILE A 55 -12.95 4.96 3.34
CA ILE A 55 -12.79 6.43 3.34
C ILE A 55 -13.97 7.19 3.98
N GLU A 56 -15.19 6.67 3.83
CA GLU A 56 -16.43 7.24 4.39
C GLU A 56 -16.61 6.97 5.89
N ASN A 57 -15.81 6.07 6.48
CA ASN A 57 -15.95 5.73 7.89
C ASN A 57 -15.26 6.77 8.80
N PRO A 58 -15.94 7.21 9.88
CA PRO A 58 -15.28 7.95 10.94
C PRO A 58 -14.08 7.18 11.48
N GLY A 59 -12.94 7.86 11.62
CA GLY A 59 -11.68 7.27 12.08
C GLY A 59 -10.84 6.61 10.99
N TYR A 60 -11.23 6.65 9.71
CA TYR A 60 -10.42 6.11 8.61
C TYR A 60 -8.99 6.69 8.58
N ARG A 61 -8.87 8.01 8.72
CA ARG A 61 -7.57 8.70 8.72
C ARG A 61 -6.74 8.31 9.95
N ASP A 62 -7.36 8.20 11.11
CA ASP A 62 -6.71 7.73 12.34
C ASP A 62 -6.22 6.28 12.18
N ALA A 63 -7.04 5.43 11.56
CA ALA A 63 -6.69 4.04 11.25
C ALA A 63 -5.47 3.97 10.33
N LEU A 64 -5.40 4.78 9.25
CA LEU A 64 -4.21 4.88 8.40
C LEU A 64 -2.98 5.38 9.16
N CYS A 65 -3.13 6.48 9.91
CA CYS A 65 -2.04 7.07 10.67
C CYS A 65 -1.51 6.14 11.77
N SER A 66 -2.32 5.21 12.27
CA SER A 66 -1.89 4.21 13.25
C SER A 66 -0.77 3.28 12.76
N PHE A 67 -0.57 3.19 11.44
CA PHE A 67 0.52 2.42 10.83
C PHE A 67 1.86 3.18 10.80
N ILE A 68 1.88 4.48 11.12
CA ILE A 68 3.14 5.24 11.18
C ILE A 68 4.04 4.63 12.24
N GLY A 69 5.30 4.37 11.88
CA GLY A 69 6.26 3.68 12.74
C GLY A 69 6.21 2.16 12.67
N LYS A 70 5.23 1.57 11.95
CA LYS A 70 5.12 0.11 11.77
C LYS A 70 5.96 -0.38 10.61
N ILE A 71 6.46 -1.60 10.72
CA ILE A 71 7.30 -2.26 9.70
C ILE A 71 6.42 -3.15 8.82
N VAL A 72 6.65 -3.09 7.51
CA VAL A 72 6.01 -4.00 6.56
C VAL A 72 6.58 -5.41 6.74
N SER A 73 5.74 -6.31 7.21
CA SER A 73 6.06 -7.72 7.47
C SER A 73 6.05 -8.57 6.20
N ARG A 74 5.04 -8.36 5.35
CA ARG A 74 4.84 -9.10 4.11
C ARG A 74 3.97 -8.30 3.15
N PHE A 75 4.00 -8.76 1.91
CA PHE A 75 3.28 -8.18 0.80
C PHE A 75 2.55 -9.26 0.00
N TYR A 76 1.39 -8.92 -0.53
CA TYR A 76 0.62 -9.76 -1.45
C TYR A 76 0.12 -8.93 -2.63
N GLN A 77 0.20 -9.51 -3.82
CA GLN A 77 -0.33 -8.93 -5.05
C GLN A 77 -0.92 -10.05 -5.91
N ASP A 78 -2.09 -9.77 -6.46
CA ASP A 78 -2.70 -10.49 -7.56
C ASP A 78 -3.17 -9.48 -8.63
N ASP A 79 -3.98 -9.93 -9.58
CA ASP A 79 -4.48 -9.09 -10.67
C ASP A 79 -5.54 -8.05 -10.22
N ASN A 80 -6.11 -8.21 -9.03
CA ASN A 80 -7.23 -7.41 -8.52
C ASN A 80 -6.86 -6.52 -7.35
N GLN A 81 -5.79 -6.82 -6.62
CA GLN A 81 -5.46 -6.11 -5.40
C GLN A 81 -3.98 -6.17 -5.02
N ILE A 82 -3.61 -5.19 -4.21
CA ILE A 82 -2.34 -5.14 -3.49
C ILE A 82 -2.63 -5.05 -1.99
N VAL A 83 -1.96 -5.90 -1.20
CA VAL A 83 -2.11 -5.93 0.26
C VAL A 83 -0.75 -5.83 0.96
N ILE A 84 -0.64 -4.85 1.86
CA ILE A 84 0.54 -4.62 2.69
C ILE A 84 0.20 -5.00 4.11
N PHE A 85 1.00 -5.89 4.72
CA PHE A 85 0.77 -6.38 6.07
C PHE A 85 1.81 -5.83 7.04
N PHE A 86 1.37 -5.50 8.24
CA PHE A 86 2.18 -4.97 9.33
C PHE A 86 1.99 -5.84 10.58
N ASP A 87 2.68 -6.99 10.60
CA ASP A 87 2.65 -8.01 11.67
C ASP A 87 1.25 -8.18 12.30
N ASP A 88 1.14 -7.96 13.61
CA ASP A 88 -0.08 -8.06 14.41
C ASP A 88 -0.96 -6.79 14.38
N HIS A 89 -0.45 -5.69 13.81
CA HIS A 89 -1.15 -4.41 13.78
C HIS A 89 -2.28 -4.41 12.76
N GLY A 90 -2.04 -4.94 11.55
CA GLY A 90 -3.07 -5.01 10.52
C GLY A 90 -2.56 -5.01 9.08
N LYS A 91 -3.41 -4.52 8.17
CA LYS A 91 -3.12 -4.46 6.73
C LYS A 91 -3.75 -3.25 6.05
N ILE A 92 -3.13 -2.84 4.95
CA ILE A 92 -3.65 -1.82 4.01
C ILE A 92 -3.89 -2.51 2.67
N GLU A 93 -5.09 -2.37 2.12
CA GLU A 93 -5.58 -3.10 0.95
C GLU A 93 -5.97 -2.11 -0.15
N PHE A 94 -5.29 -2.18 -1.28
CA PHE A 94 -5.54 -1.39 -2.48
C PHE A 94 -6.27 -2.25 -3.51
N SER A 95 -7.44 -1.79 -3.95
CA SER A 95 -8.10 -2.36 -5.11
C SER A 95 -7.37 -1.90 -6.38
N LEU A 96 -7.11 -2.84 -7.28
CA LEU A 96 -6.66 -2.58 -8.65
C LEU A 96 -7.82 -2.64 -9.65
N HIS A 97 -9.07 -2.73 -9.16
CA HIS A 97 -10.23 -2.78 -10.05
C HIS A 97 -10.46 -1.43 -10.75
N ASN A 98 -10.84 -1.52 -12.02
CA ASN A 98 -10.68 -0.47 -13.03
C ASN A 98 -11.65 0.73 -12.93
N GLU A 99 -12.28 0.97 -11.77
CA GLU A 99 -13.28 2.03 -11.61
C GLU A 99 -12.64 3.43 -11.64
N THR A 100 -11.38 3.55 -11.21
CA THR A 100 -10.62 4.82 -11.15
C THR A 100 -9.79 5.11 -12.40
N GLY A 101 -9.81 4.22 -13.41
CA GLY A 101 -8.95 4.30 -14.59
C GLY A 101 -7.62 3.54 -14.42
N PRO A 102 -6.76 3.56 -15.46
CA PRO A 102 -5.59 2.67 -15.60
C PRO A 102 -4.41 2.95 -14.65
N GLU A 103 -4.57 3.84 -13.67
CA GLU A 103 -3.52 4.26 -12.74
C GLU A 103 -4.07 4.40 -11.32
N SER A 104 -4.63 3.32 -10.78
CA SER A 104 -5.22 3.33 -9.43
C SER A 104 -4.14 3.37 -8.33
N LEU A 105 -2.94 2.87 -8.63
CA LEU A 105 -1.81 2.85 -7.69
C LEU A 105 -0.48 3.01 -8.43
N MET A 106 0.43 3.78 -7.86
CA MET A 106 1.80 3.93 -8.34
C MET A 106 2.81 3.65 -7.22
N PHE A 107 3.87 2.93 -7.56
CA PHE A 107 5.05 2.71 -6.72
C PHE A 107 6.23 3.48 -7.30
N GLN A 108 6.94 4.20 -6.42
CA GLN A 108 8.22 4.83 -6.71
C GLN A 108 9.31 4.18 -5.86
N SER A 109 10.40 3.73 -6.49
CA SER A 109 11.54 3.18 -5.76
C SER A 109 12.32 4.27 -5.00
N ALA A 110 13.16 3.86 -4.05
CA ALA A 110 13.92 4.80 -3.21
C ALA A 110 14.87 5.72 -4.01
N ASN A 111 15.45 5.24 -5.12
CA ASN A 111 16.34 6.02 -5.98
C ASN A 111 15.58 6.89 -7.00
N LYS A 112 14.25 6.76 -7.06
CA LYS A 112 13.35 7.48 -7.99
C LYS A 112 13.60 7.21 -9.48
N LEU A 113 14.37 6.17 -9.79
CA LEU A 113 14.68 5.76 -11.16
C LEU A 113 13.72 4.70 -11.68
N GLU A 114 13.03 3.99 -10.77
CA GLU A 114 12.12 2.90 -11.12
C GLU A 114 10.72 3.19 -10.61
N TRP A 115 9.74 2.89 -11.46
CA TRP A 115 8.33 3.10 -11.19
C TRP A 115 7.55 1.87 -11.62
N ASN A 116 6.48 1.59 -10.89
CA ASN A 116 5.48 0.63 -11.33
C ASN A 116 4.11 1.26 -11.16
N VAL A 117 3.24 1.08 -12.15
CA VAL A 117 1.89 1.62 -12.16
C VAL A 117 0.93 0.45 -12.35
N TRP A 118 -0.15 0.48 -11.60
CA TRP A 118 -1.26 -0.48 -11.69
C TRP A 118 -2.56 0.27 -11.91
#